data_AF-K1ZZJ4-F1
#
_entry.id   AF-K1ZZJ4-F1
#
_cell.length_a   1.000
_cell.length_b   1.000
_cell.length_c   1.000
_cell.angle_alpha   90.00
_cell.angle_beta   90.00
_cell.angle_gamma   90.00
#
_symmetry.space_group_name_H-M   'P 1'
#
loop_
_entity.id
_entity.type
_entity.pdbx_description
1 polymer ?
#
loop_
_entity_poly.entity_id
_entity_poly.type
_entity_poly.pdbx_seq_one_letter_code
_entity_poly.pdbx_strand_id
1 'polypeptide(L)'
;MFKKINNQGFTMLELIVVIGLFILFSGAITEMMIWGNHSKDVIFEQLSKQNDGRNTIQNFLNDLRRASYSSIGAYPLELAAAQEIVFYSNIDSDSWKERVHYFISGTTLKRGITKPSGTPLTYNSANEVSTIVANDLNNTTTLFLYYSQ
;
A
#
# COMPACT_ATOMS: atom_id res chain seq x y z
N MET A 1 -32.53 39.33 54.38
CA MET A 1 -33.47 38.28 53.95
C MET A 1 -32.64 37.17 53.31
N PHE A 2 -32.32 36.09 54.05
CA PHE A 2 -31.42 35.04 53.58
C PHE A 2 -32.20 33.97 52.80
N LYS A 3 -31.77 33.71 51.56
CA LYS A 3 -32.34 32.70 50.67
C LYS A 3 -32.05 31.31 51.26
N LYS A 4 -33.10 30.59 51.66
CA LYS A 4 -33.02 29.20 52.11
C LYS A 4 -32.55 28.33 50.94
N ILE A 5 -31.38 27.70 51.07
CA ILE A 5 -30.95 26.64 50.15
C ILE A 5 -31.66 25.36 50.62
N ASN A 6 -32.43 24.75 49.73
CA ASN A 6 -33.26 23.58 50.06
C ASN A 6 -32.38 22.31 50.01
N ASN A 7 -32.05 21.72 51.16
CA ASN A 7 -31.29 20.47 51.27
C ASN A 7 -32.23 19.25 51.22
N GLN A 8 -32.93 19.05 50.11
CA GLN A 8 -33.65 17.79 49.87
C GLN A 8 -32.66 16.78 49.29
N GLY A 9 -32.34 15.74 50.06
CA GLY A 9 -31.51 14.62 49.60
C GLY A 9 -32.26 13.74 48.61
N PHE A 10 -31.50 13.02 47.78
CA PHE A 10 -32.07 12.07 46.82
C PHE A 10 -32.78 10.91 47.51
N THR A 11 -33.92 10.50 46.97
CA THR A 11 -34.60 9.28 47.42
C THR A 11 -33.90 8.04 46.86
N MET A 12 -33.95 6.91 47.58
CA MET A 12 -33.36 5.65 47.08
C MET A 12 -33.95 5.22 45.73
N LEU A 13 -35.24 5.47 45.51
CA LEU A 13 -35.91 5.18 44.24
C LEU A 13 -35.33 6.01 43.08
N GLU A 14 -35.12 7.30 43.32
CA GLU A 14 -34.54 8.21 42.33
C GLU A 14 -33.11 7.81 41.95
N LEU A 15 -32.32 7.33 42.93
CA LEU A 15 -30.97 6.81 42.68
C LEU A 15 -30.99 5.57 41.77
N ILE A 16 -31.94 4.65 41.98
CA ILE A 16 -32.09 3.44 41.15
C ILE A 16 -32.49 3.82 39.71
N VAL A 17 -33.41 4.78 39.56
CA VAL A 17 -33.84 5.27 38.23
C VAL A 17 -32.67 5.95 37.51
N VAL A 18 -31.89 6.79 38.20
CA VAL A 18 -30.73 7.47 37.61
C VAL A 18 -29.66 6.47 37.18
N ILE A 19 -29.36 5.44 37.99
CA ILE A 19 -28.41 4.39 37.62
C ILE A 19 -28.90 3.60 36.40
N GLY A 20 -30.19 3.26 36.35
CA GLY A 20 -30.79 2.57 35.20
C GLY A 20 -30.68 3.38 33.91
N LEU A 21 -31.00 4.68 33.97
CA LEU A 21 -30.85 5.59 32.84
C LEU A 21 -29.38 5.76 32.44
N PHE A 22 -28.47 5.86 33.41
CA PHE A 22 -27.05 6.01 33.15
C PHE A 22 -26.46 4.80 32.41
N ILE A 23 -26.82 3.57 32.81
CA ILE A 23 -26.38 2.35 32.13
C ILE A 23 -26.93 2.31 30.70
N LEU A 24 -28.20 2.66 30.50
CA LEU A 24 -28.84 2.66 29.19
C LEU A 24 -28.16 3.66 28.24
N PHE A 25 -27.94 4.89 28.68
CA PHE A 25 -27.25 5.90 27.86
C PHE A 25 -25.78 5.55 27.62
N SER A 26 -25.08 5.06 28.64
CA SER A 26 -23.67 4.66 28.48
C SER A 26 -23.52 3.51 27.50
N GLY A 27 -24.43 2.53 27.52
CA GLY A 27 -24.47 1.41 26.56
C GLY A 27 -24.72 1.88 25.12
N ALA A 28 -25.67 2.79 24.92
CA ALA A 28 -25.95 3.34 23.60
C ALA A 28 -24.74 4.12 23.02
N ILE A 29 -24.03 4.88 23.87
CA ILE A 29 -22.84 5.64 23.47
C ILE A 29 -21.68 4.70 23.11
N THR A 30 -21.43 3.65 23.90
CA THR A 30 -20.34 2.70 23.62
C THR A 30 -20.60 1.92 22.34
N GLU A 31 -21.84 1.49 22.08
CA GLU A 31 -22.20 0.80 20.84
C GLU A 31 -21.98 1.69 19.61
N MET A 32 -22.39 2.96 19.67
CA MET A 32 -22.16 3.94 18.61
C MET A 32 -20.65 4.20 18.39
N MET A 33 -19.85 4.21 19.46
CA MET A 33 -18.40 4.39 19.38
C MET A 33 -17.69 3.19 18.75
N ILE A 34 -18.09 1.96 19.10
CA ILE A 34 -17.55 0.72 18.52
C ILE A 34 -17.85 0.66 17.01
N TRP A 35 -19.10 0.91 16.63
CA TRP A 35 -19.51 0.91 15.22
C TRP A 35 -18.78 1.99 14.40
N GLY A 36 -18.62 3.19 14.99
CA GLY A 36 -17.89 4.28 14.37
C GLY A 36 -16.40 4.01 14.18
N ASN A 37 -15.77 3.25 15.09
CA ASN A 37 -14.35 2.91 14.98
C ASN A 37 -14.10 1.80 13.95
N HIS A 38 -14.90 0.73 13.93
CA HIS A 38 -14.78 -0.32 12.92
C HIS A 38 -14.95 0.19 11.48
N SER A 39 -15.85 1.15 11.28
CA SER A 39 -16.07 1.75 9.96
C SER A 39 -14.87 2.55 9.46
N LYS A 40 -14.10 3.18 10.36
CA LYS A 40 -12.92 3.96 10.00
C LYS A 40 -11.79 3.05 9.52
N ASP A 41 -11.48 2.00 10.28
CA ASP A 41 -10.34 1.14 9.96
C ASP A 41 -10.47 0.49 8.58
N VAL A 42 -11.68 0.01 8.23
CA VAL A 42 -11.94 -0.60 6.92
C VAL A 42 -11.82 0.43 5.78
N ILE A 43 -12.36 1.63 5.96
CA ILE A 43 -12.30 2.68 4.93
C ILE A 43 -10.86 3.17 4.72
N PHE A 44 -10.11 3.40 5.80
CA PHE A 44 -8.72 3.84 5.73
C PHE A 44 -7.81 2.77 5.12
N GLU A 45 -7.99 1.49 5.48
CA GLU A 45 -7.23 0.39 4.89
C GLU A 45 -7.48 0.27 3.38
N GLN A 46 -8.75 0.33 2.96
CA GLN A 46 -9.10 0.29 1.54
C GLN A 46 -8.52 1.46 0.75
N LEU A 47 -8.61 2.68 1.30
CA LEU A 47 -8.04 3.88 0.68
C LEU A 47 -6.52 3.81 0.58
N SER A 48 -5.83 3.29 1.61
CA SER A 48 -4.38 3.08 1.59
C SER A 48 -3.99 2.10 0.49
N LYS A 49 -4.64 0.93 0.41
CA LYS A 49 -4.38 -0.08 -0.62
C LYS A 49 -4.60 0.46 -2.04
N GLN A 50 -5.64 1.27 -2.24
CA GLN A 50 -5.89 1.92 -3.53
C GLN A 50 -4.81 2.96 -3.89
N ASN A 51 -4.37 3.76 -2.91
CA ASN A 51 -3.32 4.74 -3.11
C ASN A 51 -1.97 4.08 -3.43
N ASP A 52 -1.63 3.01 -2.70
CA ASP A 52 -0.42 2.23 -2.94
C ASP A 52 -0.41 1.63 -4.34
N GLY A 53 -1.53 1.05 -4.79
CA GLY A 53 -1.67 0.55 -6.16
C GLY A 53 -1.47 1.63 -7.22
N ARG A 54 -2.04 2.83 -7.02
CA ARG A 54 -1.84 3.97 -7.94
C ARG A 54 -0.38 4.41 -7.99
N ASN A 55 0.28 4.54 -6.84
CA ASN A 55 1.69 4.92 -6.76
C ASN A 55 2.57 3.89 -7.45
N THR A 56 2.29 2.61 -7.27
CA THR A 56 3.04 1.52 -7.91
C THR A 56 2.90 1.53 -9.42
N ILE A 57 1.70 1.75 -9.96
CA ILE A 57 1.50 1.90 -11.41
C ILE A 57 2.23 3.13 -11.94
N GLN A 58 2.17 4.27 -11.24
CA GLN A 58 2.87 5.48 -11.66
C GLN A 58 4.40 5.27 -11.68
N ASN A 59 4.95 4.63 -10.65
CA ASN A 59 6.38 4.31 -10.59
C ASN A 59 6.78 3.36 -11.72
N PHE A 60 6.00 2.31 -11.95
CA PHE A 60 6.21 1.38 -13.07
C PHE A 60 6.20 2.11 -14.43
N LEU A 61 5.21 2.96 -14.67
CA LEU A 61 5.12 3.73 -15.92
C LEU A 61 6.27 4.72 -16.08
N ASN A 62 6.71 5.36 -14.99
CA ASN A 62 7.84 6.28 -15.02
C ASN A 62 9.14 5.56 -15.36
N ASP A 63 9.38 4.39 -14.76
CA ASP A 63 10.54 3.55 -15.05
C ASP A 63 10.51 3.07 -16.51
N LEU A 64 9.36 2.58 -16.98
CA LEU A 64 9.19 2.06 -18.33
C LEU A 64 9.29 3.14 -19.40
N ARG A 65 8.76 4.35 -19.16
CA ARG A 65 8.89 5.49 -20.08
C ARG A 65 10.32 5.99 -20.22
N ARG A 66 11.17 5.72 -19.22
CA ARG A 66 12.61 6.03 -19.23
C ARG A 66 13.45 4.89 -19.81
N ALA A 67 12.81 3.84 -20.32
CA ALA A 67 13.52 2.70 -20.87
C ALA A 67 14.38 3.12 -22.07
N SER A 68 15.62 2.64 -22.07
CA SER A 68 16.61 2.96 -23.11
C SER A 68 17.56 1.78 -23.31
N TYR A 69 18.39 1.85 -24.35
CA TYR A 69 19.36 0.78 -24.62
C TYR A 69 20.25 0.55 -23.41
N SER A 70 20.51 -0.72 -23.13
CA SER A 70 21.34 -1.15 -22.01
C SER A 70 22.77 -0.61 -22.10
N SER A 71 23.47 -0.51 -20.96
CA SER A 71 24.89 -0.14 -20.93
C SER A 71 25.81 -1.16 -21.64
N ILE A 72 25.31 -2.38 -21.90
CA ILE A 72 26.02 -3.39 -22.70
C ILE A 72 25.56 -3.44 -24.18
N GLY A 73 24.68 -2.52 -24.60
CA GLY A 73 24.18 -2.47 -25.98
C GLY A 73 22.97 -3.38 -26.28
N ALA A 74 22.37 -3.99 -25.27
CA ALA A 74 21.12 -4.74 -25.43
C ALA A 74 19.90 -3.82 -25.67
N TYR A 75 18.86 -4.39 -26.29
CA TYR A 75 17.59 -3.70 -26.52
C TYR A 75 16.92 -3.26 -25.21
N PRO A 76 16.13 -2.17 -25.21
CA PRO A 76 15.50 -1.64 -23.99
C PRO A 76 14.58 -2.62 -23.27
N LEU A 77 13.93 -3.54 -23.98
CA LEU A 77 13.09 -4.59 -23.41
C LEU A 77 13.81 -5.94 -23.53
N GLU A 78 14.09 -6.58 -22.41
CA GLU A 78 14.77 -7.89 -22.34
C GLU A 78 13.76 -9.03 -22.30
N LEU A 79 12.73 -8.92 -21.45
CA LEU A 79 11.73 -9.97 -21.24
C LEU A 79 10.35 -9.34 -21.03
N ALA A 80 9.34 -9.94 -21.67
CA ALA A 80 7.95 -9.58 -21.55
C ALA A 80 7.11 -10.85 -21.39
N ALA A 81 6.78 -11.20 -20.15
CA ALA A 81 6.03 -12.40 -19.82
C ALA A 81 4.79 -12.05 -18.97
N ALA A 82 3.88 -13.00 -18.79
CA ALA A 82 2.59 -12.76 -18.13
C ALA A 82 2.70 -12.25 -16.68
N GLN A 83 3.77 -12.62 -15.97
CA GLN A 83 3.98 -12.35 -14.53
C GLN A 83 5.30 -11.62 -14.23
N GLU A 84 6.09 -11.36 -15.26
CA GLU A 84 7.37 -10.67 -15.12
C GLU A 84 7.69 -9.84 -16.37
N ILE A 85 8.35 -8.72 -16.15
CA ILE A 85 8.84 -7.85 -17.22
C ILE A 85 10.23 -7.35 -16.83
N VAL A 86 11.15 -7.42 -17.78
CA VAL A 86 12.52 -6.96 -17.63
C VAL A 86 12.83 -5.94 -18.72
N PHE A 87 13.28 -4.78 -18.31
CA PHE A 87 13.69 -3.71 -19.22
C PHE A 87 14.87 -2.94 -18.64
N TYR A 88 15.58 -2.22 -19.49
CA TYR A 88 16.68 -1.36 -19.10
C TYR A 88 16.22 0.09 -19.04
N SER A 89 16.50 0.76 -17.93
CA SER A 89 16.10 2.14 -17.71
C SER A 89 17.15 2.87 -16.90
N ASN A 90 17.17 4.19 -17.00
CA ASN A 90 18.04 5.02 -16.17
C ASN A 90 17.22 5.62 -15.04
N ILE A 91 17.32 5.00 -13.86
CA ILE A 91 16.52 5.35 -12.69
C ILE A 91 17.19 6.47 -11.90
N ASP A 92 18.53 6.48 -11.78
CA ASP A 92 19.27 7.37 -10.87
C ASP A 92 20.02 8.52 -11.56
N SER A 93 19.78 8.74 -12.85
CA SER A 93 20.35 9.83 -13.67
C SER A 93 21.87 9.77 -13.84
N ASP A 94 22.49 8.59 -13.69
CA ASP A 94 23.91 8.38 -13.99
C ASP A 94 24.16 8.05 -15.48
N SER A 95 25.40 7.73 -15.86
CA SER A 95 25.75 7.33 -17.24
C SER A 95 25.32 5.90 -17.58
N TRP A 96 25.08 5.07 -16.57
CA TRP A 96 24.75 3.67 -16.70
C TRP A 96 23.23 3.49 -16.76
N LYS A 97 22.81 2.30 -17.16
CA LYS A 97 21.42 1.90 -17.27
C LYS A 97 21.23 0.69 -16.38
N GLU A 98 20.25 0.75 -15.50
CA GLU A 98 19.89 -0.33 -14.62
C GLU A 98 19.04 -1.35 -15.37
N ARG A 99 19.21 -2.63 -15.03
CA ARG A 99 18.25 -3.66 -15.37
C ARG A 99 17.14 -3.65 -14.34
N VAL A 100 15.93 -3.34 -14.78
CA VAL A 100 14.74 -3.24 -13.94
C VAL A 100 13.89 -4.48 -14.18
N HIS A 101 13.57 -5.18 -13.10
CA HIS A 101 12.86 -6.44 -13.13
C HIS A 101 11.62 -6.35 -12.25
N TYR A 102 10.44 -6.33 -12.85
CA TYR A 102 9.19 -6.43 -12.12
C TYR A 102 8.69 -7.87 -12.20
N PHE A 103 8.46 -8.50 -11.06
CA PHE A 103 8.04 -9.90 -11.02
C PHE A 103 7.11 -10.17 -9.84
N ILE A 104 6.27 -11.19 -10.01
CA ILE A 104 5.35 -11.66 -8.98
C ILE A 104 6.00 -12.79 -8.19
N SER A 105 5.97 -12.66 -6.86
CA SER A 105 6.47 -13.66 -5.92
C SER A 105 5.38 -13.95 -4.90
N GLY A 106 4.69 -15.09 -5.04
CA GLY A 106 3.47 -15.35 -4.27
C GLY A 106 2.44 -14.26 -4.58
N THR A 107 1.83 -13.64 -3.58
CA THR A 107 0.84 -12.55 -3.76
C THR A 107 1.46 -11.14 -3.79
N THR A 108 2.78 -11.01 -3.98
CA THR A 108 3.48 -9.73 -3.94
C THR A 108 4.13 -9.38 -5.28
N LEU A 109 4.00 -8.12 -5.70
CA LEU A 109 4.75 -7.57 -6.83
C LEU A 109 6.02 -6.97 -6.28
N LYS A 110 7.14 -7.40 -6.84
CA LYS A 110 8.47 -6.94 -6.47
C LYS A 110 9.09 -6.21 -7.66
N ARG A 111 9.88 -5.20 -7.34
CA ARG A 111 10.73 -4.45 -8.26
C ARG A 111 12.18 -4.70 -7.87
N GLY A 112 12.88 -5.44 -8.70
CA GLY A 112 14.32 -5.67 -8.68
C GLY A 112 15.07 -4.65 -9.51
N ILE A 113 16.19 -4.15 -8.99
CA ILE A 113 17.11 -3.28 -9.72
C ILE A 113 18.49 -3.91 -9.67
N THR A 114 19.11 -4.09 -10.83
CA THR A 114 20.49 -4.57 -10.95
C THR A 114 21.32 -3.51 -11.67
N LYS A 115 22.35 -3.01 -10.99
CA LYS A 115 23.34 -2.12 -11.60
C LYS A 115 24.34 -2.93 -12.43
N PRO A 116 24.75 -2.42 -13.60
CA PRO A 116 25.81 -3.05 -14.36
C PRO A 116 27.15 -2.91 -13.62
N SER A 117 27.97 -3.96 -13.63
CA SER A 117 29.26 -3.98 -12.94
C SER A 117 30.26 -4.92 -13.60
N GLY A 118 31.54 -4.77 -13.26
CA GLY A 118 32.64 -5.60 -13.75
C GLY A 118 33.27 -5.11 -15.06
N THR A 119 34.30 -5.85 -15.49
CA THR A 119 35.07 -5.59 -16.72
C THR A 119 35.33 -6.93 -17.41
N PRO A 120 34.61 -7.30 -18.49
CA PRO A 120 33.59 -6.53 -19.20
C PRO A 120 32.32 -6.32 -18.36
N LEU A 121 31.56 -5.29 -18.71
CA LEU A 121 30.37 -4.90 -17.99
C LEU A 121 29.28 -5.98 -18.10
N THR A 122 28.69 -6.37 -16.97
CA THR A 122 27.62 -7.37 -16.91
C THR A 122 26.57 -7.02 -15.86
N TYR A 123 25.35 -7.54 -16.03
CA TYR A 123 24.29 -7.48 -15.02
C TYR A 123 24.26 -8.79 -14.26
N ASN A 124 24.77 -8.79 -13.03
CA ASN A 124 24.76 -9.97 -12.18
C ASN A 124 23.46 -10.02 -11.35
N SER A 125 22.62 -11.03 -11.57
CA SER A 125 21.37 -11.23 -10.82
C SER A 125 21.59 -11.40 -9.31
N ALA A 126 22.78 -11.82 -8.86
CA ALA A 126 23.10 -11.89 -7.43
C ALA A 126 23.16 -10.49 -6.76
N ASN A 127 23.35 -9.43 -7.55
CA ASN A 127 23.37 -8.04 -7.07
C ASN A 127 22.00 -7.35 -7.22
N GLU A 128 20.94 -8.10 -7.55
CA GLU A 128 19.59 -7.55 -7.67
C GLU A 128 19.05 -7.12 -6.30
N VAL A 129 18.74 -5.84 -6.17
CA VAL A 129 18.08 -5.29 -4.99
C VAL A 129 16.58 -5.29 -5.24
N SER A 130 15.86 -6.20 -4.59
CA SER A 130 14.41 -6.33 -4.71
C SER A 130 13.68 -5.54 -3.62
N THR A 131 12.64 -4.81 -4.05
CA THR A 131 11.76 -4.02 -3.20
C THR A 131 10.32 -4.45 -3.44
N ILE A 132 9.52 -4.53 -2.38
CA ILE A 132 8.10 -4.84 -2.51
C ILE A 132 7.37 -3.56 -2.92
N VAL A 133 6.63 -3.62 -4.02
CA VAL A 133 5.87 -2.48 -4.54
C VAL A 133 4.36 -2.66 -4.41
N ALA A 134 3.86 -3.89 -4.33
CA ALA A 134 2.47 -4.15 -4.00
C ALA A 134 2.30 -5.47 -3.26
N ASN A 135 1.33 -5.51 -2.35
CA ASN A 135 0.92 -6.70 -1.59
C ASN A 135 -0.50 -7.13 -1.98
N ASP A 136 -0.88 -8.34 -1.59
CA ASP A 136 -2.23 -8.89 -1.74
C ASP A 136 -2.77 -8.91 -3.18
N LEU A 137 -1.89 -9.22 -4.14
CA LEU A 137 -2.27 -9.36 -5.54
C LEU A 137 -3.11 -10.61 -5.76
N ASN A 138 -4.14 -10.45 -6.58
CA ASN A 138 -4.88 -11.58 -7.09
C ASN A 138 -4.15 -12.18 -8.30
N ASN A 139 -3.43 -13.28 -8.07
CA ASN A 139 -2.64 -13.97 -9.09
C ASN A 139 -3.47 -14.75 -10.14
N THR A 140 -4.80 -14.74 -10.06
CA THR A 140 -5.65 -15.46 -11.03
C THR A 140 -5.75 -14.78 -12.39
N THR A 141 -5.33 -13.51 -12.48
CA THR A 141 -5.36 -12.72 -13.72
C THR A 141 -3.96 -12.38 -14.20
N THR A 142 -3.73 -12.46 -15.51
CA THR A 142 -2.51 -11.95 -16.14
C THR A 142 -2.35 -10.45 -15.85
N LEU A 143 -1.25 -10.07 -15.20
CA LEU A 143 -0.98 -8.66 -14.86
C LEU A 143 -0.43 -7.87 -16.05
N PHE A 144 0.50 -8.46 -16.80
CA PHE A 144 1.13 -7.80 -17.94
C PHE A 144 0.49 -8.25 -19.24
N LEU A 145 -0.18 -7.31 -19.92
CA LEU A 145 -0.79 -7.54 -21.23
C LEU A 145 0.06 -6.83 -22.29
N TYR A 146 0.39 -7.58 -23.34
CA TYR A 146 1.16 -7.09 -24.48
C TYR A 146 0.29 -7.13 -25.72
N TYR A 147 0.22 -6.00 -26.42
CA TYR A 147 -0.52 -5.88 -27.67
C TYR A 147 0.50 -5.89 -28.81
N SER A 148 0.50 -6.95 -29.62
CA SER A 148 1.15 -6.93 -30.93
C SER A 148 0.22 -6.20 -31.91
N GLN A 149 0.78 -5.30 -32.71
CA GLN A 149 0.06 -4.68 -33.83
C GLN A 149 -0.02 -5.64 -35.01
#